data_AF-A0A831U0P5-F1
#
_entry.id   AF-A0A831U0P5-F1
#
_cell.length_a   1.000
_cell.length_b   1.000
_cell.length_c   1.000
_cell.angle_alpha   90.00
_cell.angle_beta   90.00
_cell.angle_gamma   90.00
#
_symmetry.space_group_name_H-M   'P 1'
#
loop_
_entity.id
_entity.type
_entity.pdbx_description
1 polymer ?
#
loop_
_entity_poly.entity_id
_entity_poly.type
_entity_poly.pdbx_seq_one_letter_code
_entity_poly.pdbx_strand_id
1 'polypeptide(L)'
;MLRKLSQEVKVVCRAGVEPPSWPEGIVRIEAKRTKGCEYEGCVLFRVFAGRGEPTSDELFLWYMAVTRARSRLLIVATTEEIDRVGRAVFCKAECEFIPLTEAPRAAAWIGESVSDVDVTEIRGDVEQRILAACRKGRPFYDTYEALQLAGANHVNFGRDARDALRDHPEKALLQEAEKTDCAYLRTLLFWAAGRSWQAAEQARRLERRDQPTCHGLVRAIAADLAKRGLPYEAERIRVCAGLPSEADYPYPEALGLPGPLVVALCQAFENSISDLEEDH
;
A
#
# COMPACT_ATOMS: atom_id res chain seq x y z
N MET A 1 6.00 1.77 -6.04
CA MET A 1 5.52 2.35 -4.77
C MET A 1 6.54 2.26 -3.65
N LEU A 2 7.09 1.08 -3.33
CA LEU A 2 8.16 0.91 -2.34
C LEU A 2 9.35 1.81 -2.62
N ARG A 3 9.73 1.97 -3.90
CA ARG A 3 10.75 2.95 -4.32
C ARG A 3 10.32 4.42 -4.14
N LYS A 4 9.02 4.73 -4.19
CA LYS A 4 8.48 6.08 -3.93
C LYS A 4 8.35 6.36 -2.42
N LEU A 5 7.99 5.35 -1.63
CA LEU A 5 7.93 5.39 -0.17
C LEU A 5 9.35 5.49 0.39
N SER A 6 10.27 4.66 -0.10
CA SER A 6 11.67 4.73 0.27
C SER A 6 12.32 6.04 -0.15
N GLN A 7 11.74 6.84 -1.05
CA GLN A 7 12.30 8.13 -1.52
C GLN A 7 11.78 9.35 -0.74
N GLU A 8 10.98 9.15 0.32
CA GLU A 8 10.35 10.27 1.03
C GLU A 8 11.24 11.00 2.03
N VAL A 9 11.68 12.20 1.66
CA VAL A 9 12.43 13.09 2.53
C VAL A 9 11.54 13.58 3.68
N LYS A 10 11.94 13.31 4.93
CA LYS A 10 11.25 13.82 6.12
C LYS A 10 11.66 15.26 6.39
N VAL A 11 10.69 16.17 6.44
CA VAL A 11 10.92 17.58 6.80
C VAL A 11 10.40 17.84 8.20
N VAL A 12 11.32 18.12 9.11
CA VAL A 12 11.03 18.44 10.51
C VAL A 12 10.89 19.95 10.65
N CYS A 13 9.72 20.42 11.11
CA CYS A 13 9.44 21.85 11.25
C CYS A 13 8.75 22.17 12.58
N ARG A 14 8.77 23.46 12.98
CA ARG A 14 8.00 23.94 14.12
C ARG A 14 6.49 23.90 13.82
N ALA A 15 5.67 23.80 14.87
CA ALA A 15 4.22 23.97 14.77
C ALA A 15 3.84 25.26 14.03
N GLY A 16 2.88 25.16 13.10
CA GLY A 16 2.35 26.30 12.35
C GLY A 16 3.29 26.87 11.28
N VAL A 17 4.44 26.25 11.01
CA VAL A 17 5.31 26.61 9.88
C VAL A 17 4.97 25.71 8.69
N GLU A 18 4.54 26.33 7.60
CA GLU A 18 4.41 25.66 6.31
C GLU A 18 5.57 26.07 5.42
N PRO A 19 6.37 25.11 4.93
CA PRO A 19 7.39 25.42 3.97
C PRO A 19 6.71 25.63 2.59
N PRO A 20 7.25 26.51 1.73
CA PRO A 20 6.61 26.87 0.44
C PRO A 20 6.49 25.64 -0.48
N SER A 21 5.43 25.57 -1.29
CA SER A 21 5.02 24.40 -2.11
C SER A 21 6.17 23.50 -2.57
N TRP A 22 6.29 22.31 -1.98
CA TRP A 22 7.31 21.32 -2.34
C TRP A 22 6.80 20.34 -3.41
N PRO A 23 7.70 19.75 -4.21
CA PRO A 23 7.36 18.65 -5.11
C PRO A 23 6.79 17.43 -4.36
N GLU A 24 6.11 16.53 -5.08
CA GLU A 24 5.58 15.27 -4.54
C GLU A 24 6.71 14.43 -3.87
N GLY A 25 6.43 13.82 -2.70
CA GLY A 25 7.37 12.92 -2.01
C GLY A 25 8.03 13.48 -0.74
N ILE A 26 7.46 14.52 -0.12
CA ILE A 26 7.93 15.07 1.16
C ILE A 26 6.91 14.81 2.26
N VAL A 27 7.36 14.29 3.41
CA VAL A 27 6.51 14.06 4.59
C VAL A 27 6.88 15.05 5.69
N ARG A 28 5.93 15.92 6.07
CA ARG A 28 6.09 16.91 7.14
C ARG A 28 5.91 16.26 8.50
N ILE A 29 6.85 16.50 9.40
CA ILE A 29 6.78 16.05 10.79
C ILE A 29 7.00 17.27 11.70
N GLU A 30 6.13 17.44 12.68
CA GLU A 30 6.32 18.47 13.70
C GLU A 30 7.47 18.07 14.63
N ALA A 31 8.41 18.98 14.91
CA ALA A 31 9.60 18.69 15.73
C ALA A 31 9.30 18.10 17.12
N LYS A 32 8.14 18.43 17.71
CA LYS A 32 7.72 17.85 19.00
C LYS A 32 7.29 16.38 18.89
N ARG A 33 6.90 15.93 17.69
CA ARG A 33 6.42 14.57 17.41
C ARG A 33 7.54 13.61 16.98
N THR A 34 8.78 14.09 16.82
CA THR A 34 9.91 13.25 16.40
C THR A 34 10.59 12.52 17.57
N LYS A 35 10.07 12.63 18.80
CA LYS A 35 10.69 12.03 19.98
C LYS A 35 10.68 10.51 19.88
N GLY A 36 11.85 9.89 19.91
CA GLY A 36 12.01 8.43 19.82
C GLY A 36 12.05 7.86 18.39
N CYS A 37 11.93 8.72 17.36
CA CYS A 37 12.04 8.32 15.96
C CYS A 37 13.43 8.66 15.41
N GLU A 38 13.96 7.89 14.46
CA GLU A 38 15.18 8.21 13.71
C GLU A 38 14.92 8.05 12.21
N TYR A 39 15.67 8.79 11.38
CA TYR A 39 15.53 8.79 9.93
C TYR A 39 16.90 8.74 9.25
N GLU A 40 17.03 7.99 8.16
CA GLU A 40 18.29 7.91 7.38
C GLU A 40 18.73 9.31 6.93
N GLY A 41 17.81 10.05 6.30
CA GLY A 41 17.99 11.44 5.93
C GLY A 41 16.81 12.31 6.34
N CYS A 42 17.06 13.49 6.90
CA CYS A 42 16.00 14.47 7.17
C CYS A 42 16.42 15.92 6.94
N VAL A 43 15.42 16.78 6.73
CA VAL A 43 15.57 18.23 6.56
C VAL A 43 14.98 18.94 7.77
N LEU A 44 15.76 19.78 8.45
CA LEU A 44 15.26 20.70 9.46
C LEU A 44 14.90 22.03 8.78
N PHE A 45 13.64 22.45 8.90
CA PHE A 45 13.18 23.70 8.30
C PHE A 45 12.69 24.67 9.38
N ARG A 46 13.39 25.80 9.53
CA ARG A 46 13.05 26.91 10.45
C ARG A 46 12.77 26.46 11.89
N VAL A 47 13.62 25.56 12.40
CA VAL A 47 13.52 25.01 13.75
C VAL A 47 14.06 25.99 14.81
N PHE A 48 14.98 26.87 14.43
CA PHE A 48 15.70 27.77 15.35
C PHE A 48 15.07 29.17 15.54
N ALA A 49 13.83 29.36 15.08
CA ALA A 49 13.15 30.65 15.07
C ALA A 49 12.87 31.22 16.48
N GLY A 50 12.93 32.54 16.63
CA GLY A 50 12.63 33.29 17.86
C GLY A 50 13.48 34.57 17.96
N ARG A 51 13.51 35.23 19.12
CA ARG A 51 14.34 36.43 19.37
C ARG A 51 15.05 36.30 20.71
N GLY A 52 16.25 36.88 20.82
CA GLY A 52 17.05 36.86 22.05
C GLY A 52 17.64 35.48 22.35
N GLU A 53 18.05 35.26 23.61
CA GLU A 53 18.59 33.97 24.04
C GLU A 53 17.54 32.85 23.92
N PRO A 54 17.96 31.64 23.53
CA PRO A 54 17.06 30.50 23.47
C PRO A 54 16.64 30.03 24.86
N THR A 55 15.36 29.78 25.02
CA THR A 55 14.79 29.15 26.22
C THR A 55 15.20 27.68 26.32
N SER A 56 15.11 27.10 27.52
CA SER A 56 15.39 25.67 27.74
C SER A 56 14.54 24.76 26.85
N ASP A 57 13.28 25.13 26.60
CA ASP A 57 12.38 24.37 25.73
C ASP A 57 12.81 24.43 24.25
N GLU A 58 13.29 25.59 23.80
CA GLU A 58 13.86 25.75 22.46
C GLU A 58 15.14 24.93 22.31
N LEU A 59 16.05 25.00 23.29
CA LEU A 59 17.28 24.22 23.30
C LEU A 59 17.00 22.71 23.26
N PHE A 60 16.00 22.24 24.03
CA PHE A 60 15.60 20.84 24.01
C PHE A 60 15.02 20.42 22.66
N LEU A 61 14.18 21.27 22.05
CA LEU A 61 13.61 21.02 20.73
C LEU A 61 14.70 20.99 19.65
N TRP A 62 15.69 21.87 19.73
CA TRP A 62 16.84 21.91 18.82
C TRP A 62 17.67 20.64 18.94
N TYR A 63 18.03 20.25 20.17
CA TYR A 63 18.75 19.01 20.43
C TYR A 63 18.00 17.78 19.91
N MET A 64 16.69 17.71 20.17
CA MET A 64 15.87 16.62 19.66
C MET A 64 15.88 16.58 18.14
N ALA A 65 15.68 17.72 17.46
CA ALA A 65 15.60 17.78 16.00
C ALA A 65 16.92 17.41 15.31
N VAL A 66 18.05 17.90 15.81
CA VAL A 66 19.38 17.68 15.21
C VAL A 66 19.84 16.22 15.34
N THR A 67 19.37 15.50 16.37
CA THR A 67 19.73 14.10 16.62
C THR A 67 18.82 13.08 15.92
N ARG A 68 17.96 13.50 14.99
CA ARG A 68 17.04 12.57 14.30
C ARG A 68 17.63 11.90 13.07
N ALA A 69 18.65 12.48 12.45
CA ALA A 69 19.26 11.93 11.25
C ALA A 69 20.32 10.88 11.59
N ARG A 70 20.28 9.72 10.93
CA ARG A 70 21.26 8.63 11.07
C ARG A 70 22.47 8.83 10.16
N SER A 71 22.25 9.30 8.92
CA SER A 71 23.34 9.49 7.96
C SER A 71 23.39 10.87 7.31
N ARG A 72 22.26 11.51 7.00
CA ARG A 72 22.26 12.84 6.33
C ARG A 72 21.30 13.84 6.97
N LEU A 73 21.80 15.04 7.27
CA LEU A 73 21.02 16.13 7.82
C LEU A 73 21.18 17.38 6.95
N LEU A 74 20.07 17.93 6.46
CA LEU A 74 20.05 19.24 5.81
C LEU A 74 19.34 20.25 6.70
N ILE A 75 19.99 21.37 6.98
CA ILE A 75 19.41 22.44 7.82
C ILE A 75 19.11 23.65 6.94
N VAL A 76 17.84 24.04 6.92
CA VAL A 76 17.37 25.27 6.27
C VAL A 76 17.00 26.27 7.35
N ALA A 77 17.88 27.24 7.55
CA ALA A 77 17.74 28.28 8.55
C ALA A 77 18.13 29.65 7.97
N THR A 78 17.53 30.72 8.49
CA THR A 78 17.93 32.09 8.15
C THR A 78 19.25 32.46 8.83
N THR A 79 19.91 33.53 8.35
CA THR A 79 21.11 34.06 9.01
C THR A 79 20.84 34.41 10.48
N GLU A 80 19.70 35.04 10.78
CA GLU A 80 19.30 35.37 12.15
C GLU A 80 19.14 34.11 13.04
N GLU A 81 18.56 33.04 12.48
CA GLU A 81 18.40 31.76 13.15
C GLU A 81 19.75 31.10 13.44
N ILE A 82 20.70 31.15 12.49
CA ILE A 82 22.06 30.63 12.64
C ILE A 82 22.83 31.43 13.69
N ASP A 83 22.74 32.76 13.65
CA ASP A 83 23.45 33.64 14.58
C ASP A 83 22.93 33.47 16.01
N ARG A 84 21.64 33.21 16.19
CA ARG A 84 21.03 32.93 17.49
C ARG A 84 21.57 31.65 18.12
N VAL A 85 21.79 30.60 17.33
CA VAL A 85 22.45 29.37 17.78
C VAL A 85 23.95 29.60 18.02
N GLY A 86 24.54 30.49 17.22
CA GLY A 86 25.97 30.77 17.17
C GLY A 86 26.62 29.98 16.05
N ARG A 87 27.10 30.69 15.02
CA ARG A 87 27.73 30.10 13.82
C ARG A 87 28.85 29.11 14.12
N ALA A 88 29.60 29.34 15.20
CA ALA A 88 30.67 28.48 15.67
C ALA A 88 30.19 27.07 16.07
N VAL A 89 28.93 26.90 16.49
CA VAL A 89 28.35 25.59 16.82
C VAL A 89 28.26 24.73 15.56
N PHE A 90 27.78 25.29 14.45
CA PHE A 90 27.72 24.60 13.17
C PHE A 90 29.11 24.29 12.61
N CYS A 91 30.07 25.22 12.76
CA CYS A 91 31.45 24.95 12.36
C CYS A 91 32.09 23.81 13.17
N LYS A 92 31.84 23.74 14.49
CA LYS A 92 32.31 22.64 15.34
C LYS A 92 31.65 21.30 15.01
N ALA A 93 30.41 21.34 14.53
CA ALA A 93 29.67 20.17 14.06
C ALA A 93 30.00 19.82 12.59
N GLU A 94 31.07 20.38 12.02
CA GLU A 94 31.54 20.13 10.65
C GLU A 94 30.45 20.33 9.58
N CYS A 95 29.50 21.25 9.83
CA CYS A 95 28.43 21.54 8.88
C CYS A 95 28.99 22.30 7.67
N GLU A 96 28.72 21.77 6.47
CA GLU A 96 28.97 22.49 5.22
C GLU A 96 27.92 23.59 5.01
N PHE A 97 28.37 24.83 4.80
CA PHE A 97 27.48 25.93 4.47
C PHE A 97 27.23 25.99 2.98
N ILE A 98 26.03 25.62 2.57
CA ILE A 98 25.65 25.54 1.16
C ILE A 98 25.03 26.88 0.72
N PRO A 99 25.55 27.53 -0.33
CA PRO A 99 24.93 28.73 -0.88
C PRO A 99 23.57 28.37 -1.53
N LEU A 100 22.64 29.33 -1.52
CA LEU A 100 21.29 29.16 -2.08
C LEU A 100 21.29 28.69 -3.55
N THR A 101 22.32 29.04 -4.33
CA THR A 101 22.51 28.59 -5.71
C THR A 101 22.72 27.08 -5.85
N GLU A 102 23.21 26.41 -4.79
CA GLU A 102 23.45 24.97 -4.75
C GLU A 102 22.35 24.20 -3.99
N ALA A 103 21.30 24.89 -3.53
CA ALA A 103 20.18 24.28 -2.83
C ALA A 103 19.53 23.09 -3.60
N PRO A 104 19.35 23.13 -4.93
CA PRO A 104 18.81 21.98 -5.67
C PRO A 104 19.68 20.72 -5.56
N ARG A 105 21.01 20.88 -5.55
CA ARG A 105 21.96 19.78 -5.41
C ARG A 105 21.92 19.18 -4.01
N ALA A 106 21.84 20.03 -2.98
CA ALA A 106 21.67 19.58 -1.59
C ALA A 106 20.35 18.82 -1.40
N ALA A 107 19.28 19.29 -2.04
CA ALA A 107 17.98 18.62 -2.03
C ALA A 107 18.01 17.26 -2.76
N ALA A 108 18.74 17.15 -3.88
CA ALA A 108 18.95 15.86 -4.55
C ALA A 108 19.76 14.89 -3.66
N TRP A 109 20.83 15.40 -3.03
CA TRP A 109 21.69 14.63 -2.13
C TRP A 109 20.95 14.08 -0.91
N ILE A 110 20.05 14.85 -0.28
CA ILE A 110 19.24 14.30 0.81
C ILE A 110 18.24 13.25 0.29
N GLY A 111 17.71 13.44 -0.92
CA GLY A 111 16.80 12.50 -1.59
C GLY A 111 17.44 11.15 -1.97
N GLU A 112 18.75 11.12 -2.20
CA GLU A 112 19.50 9.88 -2.51
C GLU A 112 19.68 8.96 -1.29
N SER A 113 19.64 9.53 -0.08
CA SER A 113 19.82 8.79 1.18
C SER A 113 18.53 8.20 1.72
N VAL A 114 17.40 8.48 1.08
CA VAL A 114 16.15 7.99 1.61
C VAL A 114 16.07 6.49 1.30
N SER A 115 16.20 5.71 2.36
CA SER A 115 15.85 4.29 2.42
C SER A 115 15.09 3.93 3.71
N ASP A 116 14.90 4.89 4.62
CA ASP A 116 14.26 4.67 5.92
C ASP A 116 12.76 4.90 5.86
N VAL A 117 12.08 3.96 5.22
CA VAL A 117 10.69 3.70 5.58
C VAL A 117 10.64 2.32 6.20
N ASP A 118 10.55 2.28 7.53
CA ASP A 118 9.94 1.12 8.17
C ASP A 118 8.46 1.11 7.75
N VAL A 119 8.17 0.35 6.70
CA VAL A 119 6.87 0.29 6.03
C VAL A 119 5.78 -0.14 7.02
N THR A 120 6.16 -0.80 8.11
CA THR A 120 5.26 -1.25 9.18
C THR A 120 4.64 -0.09 9.98
N GLU A 121 5.36 1.02 10.17
CA GLU A 121 4.88 2.18 10.96
C GLU A 121 3.91 3.09 10.19
N ILE A 122 3.91 3.01 8.86
CA ILE A 122 3.11 3.88 7.98
C ILE A 122 2.00 3.14 7.24
N ARG A 123 1.55 2.00 7.77
CA ARG A 123 0.55 1.13 7.14
C ARG A 123 -0.66 1.89 6.58
N GLY A 124 -1.24 2.80 7.35
CA GLY A 124 -2.39 3.59 6.92
C GLY A 124 -2.10 4.47 5.70
N ASP A 125 -0.92 5.08 5.64
CA ASP A 125 -0.50 5.94 4.51
C ASP A 125 -0.23 5.11 3.26
N VAL A 126 0.37 3.92 3.42
CA VAL A 126 0.58 2.94 2.35
C VAL A 126 -0.76 2.51 1.76
N GLU A 127 -1.70 2.07 2.61
CA GLU A 127 -3.05 1.69 2.19
C GLU A 127 -3.75 2.85 1.46
N GLN A 128 -3.74 4.07 2.02
CA GLN A 128 -4.38 5.23 1.39
C GLN A 128 -3.79 5.59 0.02
N ARG A 129 -2.47 5.49 -0.15
CA ARG A 129 -1.80 5.80 -1.42
C ARG A 129 -2.13 4.78 -2.50
N ILE A 130 -2.17 3.50 -2.15
CA ILE A 130 -2.60 2.45 -3.08
C ILE A 130 -4.05 2.70 -3.46
N LEU A 131 -4.94 2.97 -2.50
CA LEU A 131 -6.34 3.28 -2.78
C LEU A 131 -6.50 4.53 -3.67
N ALA A 132 -5.73 5.58 -3.43
CA ALA A 132 -5.73 6.77 -4.27
C ALA A 132 -5.27 6.46 -5.71
N ALA A 133 -4.31 5.57 -5.89
CA ALA A 133 -3.86 5.10 -7.19
C ALA A 133 -4.91 4.22 -7.89
N CYS A 134 -5.59 3.36 -7.12
CA CYS A 134 -6.73 2.57 -7.58
C CYS A 134 -7.88 3.45 -8.08
N ARG A 135 -8.25 4.51 -7.36
CA ARG A 135 -9.27 5.49 -7.77
C ARG A 135 -8.90 6.28 -9.04
N LYS A 136 -7.62 6.28 -9.41
CA LYS A 136 -7.12 6.87 -10.66
C LYS A 136 -6.99 5.83 -11.78
N GLY A 137 -7.35 4.57 -11.54
CA GLY A 137 -7.25 3.46 -12.47
C GLY A 137 -5.81 3.02 -12.76
N ARG A 138 -4.85 3.39 -11.90
CA ARG A 138 -3.41 3.11 -12.08
C ARG A 138 -2.81 2.52 -10.82
N PRO A 139 -3.21 1.30 -10.41
CA PRO A 139 -2.65 0.66 -9.22
C PRO A 139 -1.15 0.38 -9.40
N PHE A 140 -0.40 0.38 -8.29
CA PHE A 140 1.04 0.13 -8.33
C PHE A 140 1.36 -1.36 -8.51
N TYR A 141 2.34 -1.71 -9.34
CA TYR A 141 2.70 -3.11 -9.58
C TYR A 141 3.29 -3.84 -8.36
N ASP A 142 3.88 -3.09 -7.42
CA ASP A 142 4.43 -3.58 -6.15
C ASP A 142 3.43 -3.48 -4.98
N THR A 143 2.13 -3.33 -5.27
CA THR A 143 1.06 -3.22 -4.25
C THR A 143 1.10 -4.37 -3.23
N TYR A 144 1.27 -5.61 -3.69
CA TYR A 144 1.24 -6.78 -2.80
C TYR A 144 2.42 -6.79 -1.82
N GLU A 145 3.63 -6.48 -2.30
CA GLU A 145 4.83 -6.42 -1.49
C GLU A 145 4.78 -5.23 -0.52
N ALA A 146 4.27 -4.08 -0.97
CA ALA A 146 4.06 -2.92 -0.13
C ALA A 146 3.07 -3.20 1.02
N LEU A 147 1.97 -3.92 0.73
CA LEU A 147 1.00 -4.32 1.75
C LEU A 147 1.56 -5.38 2.70
N GLN A 148 2.36 -6.33 2.21
CA GLN A 148 2.99 -7.35 3.07
C GLN A 148 3.97 -6.69 4.03
N LEU A 149 4.82 -5.80 3.53
CA LEU A 149 5.76 -5.03 4.34
C LEU A 149 5.06 -4.09 5.33
N ALA A 150 3.87 -3.59 4.97
CA ALA A 150 3.04 -2.78 5.86
C ALA A 150 2.26 -3.60 6.91
N GLY A 151 2.30 -4.94 6.87
CA GLY A 151 1.47 -5.79 7.73
C GLY A 151 -0.03 -5.57 7.53
N ALA A 152 -0.46 -5.24 6.31
CA ALA A 152 -1.85 -4.92 6.00
C ALA A 152 -2.75 -6.16 5.96
N ASN A 153 -4.03 -5.99 6.33
CA ASN A 153 -5.03 -7.03 6.10
C ASN A 153 -5.41 -7.03 4.61
N HIS A 154 -4.78 -7.94 3.87
CA HIS A 154 -4.90 -8.07 2.41
C HIS A 154 -6.33 -8.31 1.91
N VAL A 155 -7.23 -8.85 2.73
CA VAL A 155 -8.60 -9.20 2.32
C VAL A 155 -9.51 -7.97 2.42
N ASN A 156 -9.48 -7.27 3.56
CA ASN A 156 -10.27 -6.05 3.75
C ASN A 156 -9.80 -4.96 2.78
N PHE A 157 -8.48 -4.74 2.72
CA PHE A 157 -7.90 -3.83 1.75
C PHE A 157 -8.27 -4.19 0.32
N GLY A 158 -8.25 -5.49 -0.02
CA GLY A 158 -8.60 -5.96 -1.36
C GLY A 158 -10.03 -5.60 -1.77
N ARG A 159 -11.00 -5.62 -0.84
CA ARG A 159 -12.37 -5.16 -1.10
C ARG A 159 -12.42 -3.67 -1.41
N ASP A 160 -11.77 -2.85 -0.58
CA ASP A 160 -11.74 -1.40 -0.75
C ASP A 160 -11.06 -1.00 -2.07
N ALA A 161 -9.95 -1.68 -2.40
CA ALA A 161 -9.22 -1.47 -3.64
C ALA A 161 -10.04 -1.91 -4.86
N ARG A 162 -10.76 -3.03 -4.79
CA ARG A 162 -11.69 -3.48 -5.84
C ARG A 162 -12.78 -2.45 -6.05
N ASP A 163 -13.42 -1.97 -4.99
CA ASP A 163 -14.52 -1.01 -5.10
C ASP A 163 -14.03 0.32 -5.70
N ALA A 164 -12.83 0.76 -5.33
CA ALA A 164 -12.19 1.92 -5.96
C ALA A 164 -11.86 1.71 -7.45
N LEU A 165 -11.51 0.49 -7.86
CA LEU A 165 -11.19 0.17 -9.26
C LEU A 165 -12.44 -0.03 -10.14
N ARG A 166 -13.57 -0.43 -9.53
CA ARG A 166 -14.81 -0.80 -10.24
C ARG A 166 -15.38 0.34 -11.10
N ASP A 167 -15.12 1.58 -10.74
CA ASP A 167 -15.64 2.76 -11.46
C ASP A 167 -14.89 3.01 -12.79
N HIS A 168 -13.83 2.27 -13.07
CA HIS A 168 -13.07 2.40 -14.31
C HIS A 168 -13.57 1.46 -15.42
N PRO A 169 -13.37 1.82 -16.71
CA PRO A 169 -13.78 0.99 -17.84
C PRO A 169 -13.11 -0.39 -17.81
N GLU A 170 -13.90 -1.44 -18.04
CA GLU A 170 -13.44 -2.83 -18.03
C GLU A 170 -12.19 -3.05 -18.90
N LYS A 171 -12.21 -2.51 -20.13
CA LYS A 171 -11.07 -2.63 -21.07
C LYS A 171 -9.77 -2.06 -20.49
N ALA A 172 -9.84 -0.96 -19.73
CA ALA A 172 -8.65 -0.36 -19.12
C ALA A 172 -8.11 -1.25 -17.99
N LEU A 173 -9.00 -1.82 -17.17
CA LEU A 173 -8.62 -2.74 -16.09
C LEU A 173 -7.94 -4.01 -16.64
N LEU A 174 -8.46 -4.57 -17.73
CA LEU A 174 -7.89 -5.75 -18.38
C LEU A 174 -6.52 -5.44 -19.01
N GLN A 175 -6.36 -4.27 -19.65
CA GLN A 175 -5.06 -3.83 -20.17
C GLN A 175 -4.02 -3.67 -19.06
N GLU A 176 -4.40 -3.16 -17.89
CA GLU A 176 -3.49 -3.10 -16.75
C GLU A 176 -3.18 -4.49 -16.18
N ALA A 177 -4.13 -5.44 -16.23
CA ALA A 177 -3.90 -6.81 -15.77
C ALA A 177 -2.88 -7.57 -16.63
N GLU A 178 -2.80 -7.24 -17.92
CA GLU A 178 -1.81 -7.81 -18.86
C GLU A 178 -0.39 -7.30 -18.60
N LYS A 179 -0.23 -6.11 -18.00
CA LYS A 179 1.08 -5.48 -17.74
C LYS A 179 1.76 -5.98 -16.48
N THR A 180 1.11 -6.85 -15.71
CA THR A 180 1.60 -7.29 -14.40
C THR A 180 1.49 -8.79 -14.22
N ASP A 181 2.55 -9.36 -13.64
CA ASP A 181 2.59 -10.76 -13.21
C ASP A 181 2.24 -10.94 -11.74
N CYS A 182 1.98 -9.83 -11.02
CA CYS A 182 1.60 -9.88 -9.62
C CYS A 182 0.20 -10.49 -9.46
N ALA A 183 0.13 -11.73 -8.98
CA ALA A 183 -1.12 -12.48 -8.83
C ALA A 183 -2.19 -11.75 -8.00
N TYR A 184 -1.79 -11.07 -6.91
CA TYR A 184 -2.71 -10.28 -6.08
C TYR A 184 -3.30 -9.10 -6.86
N LEU A 185 -2.46 -8.34 -7.58
CA LEU A 185 -2.94 -7.22 -8.37
C LEU A 185 -3.82 -7.67 -9.53
N ARG A 186 -3.45 -8.75 -10.23
CA ARG A 186 -4.30 -9.35 -11.28
C ARG A 186 -5.65 -9.78 -10.72
N THR A 187 -5.67 -10.37 -9.51
CA THR A 187 -6.91 -10.73 -8.80
C THR A 187 -7.81 -9.51 -8.63
N LEU A 188 -7.27 -8.40 -8.11
CA LEU A 188 -8.03 -7.17 -7.90
C LEU A 188 -8.57 -6.58 -9.22
N LEU A 189 -7.75 -6.56 -10.27
CA LEU A 189 -8.12 -6.01 -11.58
C LEU A 189 -9.22 -6.84 -12.25
N PHE A 190 -9.09 -8.17 -12.29
CA PHE A 190 -10.13 -9.05 -12.83
C PHE A 190 -11.41 -8.99 -12.00
N TRP A 191 -11.29 -8.90 -10.67
CA TRP A 191 -12.46 -8.83 -9.80
C TRP A 191 -13.22 -7.51 -9.98
N ALA A 192 -12.49 -6.38 -10.08
CA ALA A 192 -13.09 -5.08 -10.39
C ALA A 192 -13.74 -5.04 -11.78
N ALA A 193 -13.14 -5.73 -12.77
CA ALA A 193 -13.70 -5.92 -14.11
C ALA A 193 -14.88 -6.90 -14.17
N GLY A 194 -15.32 -7.46 -13.04
CA GLY A 194 -16.43 -8.42 -12.97
C GLY A 194 -16.11 -9.82 -13.50
N ARG A 195 -14.83 -10.13 -13.74
CA ARG A 195 -14.29 -11.41 -14.21
C ARG A 195 -13.97 -12.33 -13.01
N SER A 196 -15.00 -12.73 -12.27
CA SER A 196 -14.85 -13.42 -10.97
C SER A 196 -14.07 -14.74 -11.05
N TRP A 197 -14.27 -15.54 -12.11
CA TRP A 197 -13.54 -16.79 -12.31
C TRP A 197 -12.04 -16.56 -12.55
N GLN A 198 -11.70 -15.62 -13.43
CA GLN A 198 -10.30 -15.24 -13.66
C GLN A 198 -9.68 -14.68 -12.38
N ALA A 199 -10.41 -13.86 -11.63
CA ALA A 199 -9.94 -13.34 -10.35
C ALA A 199 -9.63 -14.46 -9.34
N ALA A 200 -10.53 -15.44 -9.19
CA ALA A 200 -10.32 -16.59 -8.31
C ALA A 200 -9.11 -17.43 -8.76
N GLU A 201 -8.94 -17.65 -10.07
CA GLU A 201 -7.77 -18.35 -10.60
C GLU A 201 -6.45 -17.63 -10.24
N GLN A 202 -6.41 -16.30 -10.37
CA GLN A 202 -5.23 -15.53 -9.96
C GLN A 202 -5.00 -15.57 -8.45
N ALA A 203 -6.07 -15.51 -7.64
CA ALA A 203 -5.97 -15.58 -6.19
C ALA A 203 -5.34 -16.91 -5.73
N ARG A 204 -5.71 -18.02 -6.38
CA ARG A 204 -5.15 -19.35 -6.10
C ARG A 204 -3.64 -19.44 -6.32
N ARG A 205 -3.06 -18.61 -7.18
CA ARG A 205 -1.59 -18.56 -7.35
C ARG A 205 -0.87 -18.05 -6.09
N LEU A 206 -1.57 -17.37 -5.19
CA LEU A 206 -1.03 -16.94 -3.89
C LEU A 206 -1.00 -18.08 -2.86
N GLU A 207 -1.72 -19.18 -3.06
CA GLU A 207 -1.94 -20.23 -2.06
C GLU A 207 -0.63 -20.78 -1.46
N ARG A 208 0.40 -20.99 -2.30
CA ARG A 208 1.70 -21.49 -1.85
C ARG A 208 2.48 -20.50 -0.98
N ARG A 209 2.25 -19.20 -1.16
CA ARG A 209 3.00 -18.12 -0.49
C ARG A 209 2.23 -17.54 0.70
N ASP A 210 0.90 -17.49 0.59
CA ASP A 210 -0.01 -16.83 1.53
C ASP A 210 -1.42 -17.41 1.41
N GLN A 211 -1.58 -18.62 1.96
CA GLN A 211 -2.85 -19.35 1.98
C GLN A 211 -3.99 -18.56 2.66
N PRO A 212 -3.79 -17.86 3.81
CA PRO A 212 -4.85 -17.07 4.42
C PRO A 212 -5.41 -15.98 3.50
N THR A 213 -4.54 -15.23 2.82
CA THR A 213 -4.97 -14.20 1.87
C THR A 213 -5.67 -14.82 0.67
N CYS A 214 -5.14 -15.92 0.13
CA CYS A 214 -5.79 -16.68 -0.96
C CYS A 214 -7.24 -17.05 -0.60
N HIS A 215 -7.43 -17.78 0.50
CA HIS A 215 -8.75 -18.21 0.96
C HIS A 215 -9.67 -17.02 1.25
N GLY A 216 -9.13 -15.97 1.86
CA GLY A 216 -9.90 -14.75 2.15
C GLY A 216 -10.40 -14.03 0.90
N LEU A 217 -9.55 -13.90 -0.12
CA LEU A 217 -9.94 -13.31 -1.41
C LEU A 217 -10.96 -14.18 -2.14
N VAL A 218 -10.75 -15.49 -2.21
CA VAL A 218 -11.69 -16.43 -2.85
C VAL A 218 -13.08 -16.35 -2.19
N ARG A 219 -13.14 -16.35 -0.84
CA ARG A 219 -14.42 -16.18 -0.13
C ARG A 219 -15.08 -14.85 -0.44
N ALA A 220 -14.29 -13.77 -0.55
CA ALA A 220 -14.83 -12.45 -0.87
C ALA A 220 -15.37 -12.38 -2.31
N ILE A 221 -14.69 -12.99 -3.28
CA ILE A 221 -15.14 -13.10 -4.67
C ILE A 221 -16.42 -13.93 -4.76
N ALA A 222 -16.47 -15.09 -4.08
CA ALA A 222 -17.65 -15.94 -4.03
C ALA A 222 -18.84 -15.20 -3.41
N ALA A 223 -18.64 -14.49 -2.30
CA ALA A 223 -19.70 -13.69 -1.68
C ALA A 223 -20.24 -12.59 -2.62
N ASP A 224 -19.39 -11.98 -3.45
CA ASP A 224 -19.79 -11.00 -4.45
C ASP A 224 -20.62 -11.64 -5.59
N LEU A 225 -20.26 -12.85 -6.05
CA LEU A 225 -21.08 -13.63 -7.00
C LEU A 225 -22.44 -14.00 -6.44
N ALA A 226 -22.49 -14.47 -5.19
CA ALA A 226 -23.75 -14.83 -4.52
C ALA A 226 -24.67 -13.61 -4.42
N LYS A 227 -24.14 -12.43 -4.07
CA LYS A 227 -24.88 -11.16 -4.05
C LYS A 227 -25.41 -10.74 -5.42
N ARG A 228 -24.74 -11.15 -6.50
CA ARG A 228 -25.19 -10.94 -7.88
C ARG A 228 -26.23 -11.97 -8.36
N GLY A 229 -26.70 -12.85 -7.47
CA GLY A 229 -27.69 -13.88 -7.80
C GLY A 229 -27.10 -15.15 -8.43
N LEU A 230 -25.80 -15.40 -8.25
CA LEU A 230 -25.11 -16.57 -8.80
C LEU A 230 -24.56 -17.49 -7.67
N PRO A 231 -25.42 -18.08 -6.83
CA PRO A 231 -25.00 -18.86 -5.66
C PRO A 231 -24.25 -20.15 -6.03
N TYR A 232 -24.68 -20.86 -7.08
CA TYR A 232 -23.96 -22.07 -7.53
C TYR A 232 -22.55 -21.75 -8.03
N GLU A 233 -22.38 -20.67 -8.82
CA GLU A 233 -21.05 -20.24 -9.27
C GLU A 233 -20.17 -19.77 -8.10
N ALA A 234 -20.77 -19.13 -7.09
CA ALA A 234 -20.08 -18.77 -5.87
C ALA A 234 -19.56 -20.00 -5.13
N GLU A 235 -20.39 -21.04 -4.97
CA GLU A 235 -19.96 -22.28 -4.31
C GLU A 235 -18.90 -23.02 -5.12
N ARG A 236 -19.06 -23.06 -6.44
CA ARG A 236 -18.12 -23.69 -7.34
C ARG A 236 -16.71 -23.10 -7.22
N ILE A 237 -16.60 -21.76 -7.18
CA ILE A 237 -15.32 -21.09 -6.96
C ILE A 237 -14.68 -21.48 -5.61
N ARG A 238 -15.48 -21.67 -4.57
CA ARG A 238 -15.00 -22.10 -3.23
C ARG A 238 -14.48 -23.53 -3.28
N VAL A 239 -15.28 -24.46 -3.81
CA VAL A 239 -14.92 -25.89 -3.92
C VAL A 239 -13.67 -26.06 -4.78
N CYS A 240 -13.58 -25.39 -5.92
CA CYS A 240 -12.39 -25.42 -6.77
C CYS A 240 -11.13 -24.88 -6.08
N ALA A 241 -11.27 -24.05 -5.04
CA ALA A 241 -10.18 -23.55 -4.22
C ALA A 241 -9.92 -24.41 -2.96
N GLY A 242 -10.55 -25.57 -2.84
CA GLY A 242 -10.39 -26.47 -1.69
C GLY A 242 -11.06 -25.98 -0.41
N LEU A 243 -11.95 -24.99 -0.50
CA LEU A 243 -12.75 -24.55 0.63
C LEU A 243 -13.94 -25.51 0.84
N PRO A 244 -14.34 -25.76 2.10
CA PRO A 244 -15.51 -26.58 2.37
C PRO A 244 -16.78 -25.93 1.82
N SER A 245 -17.67 -26.79 1.30
CA SER A 245 -19.00 -26.36 0.86
C SER A 245 -19.77 -25.80 2.06
N GLU A 246 -20.43 -24.66 1.88
CA GLU A 246 -21.21 -24.01 2.94
C GLU A 246 -22.69 -24.40 2.95
N ALA A 247 -23.17 -25.04 1.88
CA ALA A 247 -24.54 -25.51 1.78
C ALA A 247 -24.63 -26.86 1.05
N ASP A 248 -25.74 -27.53 1.27
CA ASP A 248 -26.09 -28.76 0.59
C ASP A 248 -26.77 -28.39 -0.74
N TYR A 249 -25.96 -28.36 -1.80
CA TYR A 249 -26.45 -28.06 -3.15
C TYR A 249 -26.86 -29.36 -3.85
N PRO A 250 -27.99 -29.37 -4.58
CA PRO A 250 -28.30 -30.42 -5.53
C PRO A 250 -27.12 -30.67 -6.47
N TYR A 251 -26.74 -31.95 -6.62
CA TYR A 251 -25.62 -32.40 -7.45
C TYR A 251 -24.27 -31.79 -7.04
N PRO A 252 -23.79 -32.03 -5.81
CA PRO A 252 -22.54 -31.46 -5.30
C PRO A 252 -21.32 -31.83 -6.15
N GLU A 253 -21.33 -32.99 -6.81
CA GLU A 253 -20.32 -33.44 -7.77
C GLU A 253 -20.14 -32.47 -8.94
N ALA A 254 -21.20 -31.78 -9.38
CA ALA A 254 -21.13 -30.81 -10.47
C ALA A 254 -20.30 -29.56 -10.10
N LEU A 255 -20.13 -29.28 -8.81
CA LEU A 255 -19.34 -28.14 -8.33
C LEU A 255 -17.83 -28.34 -8.56
N GLY A 256 -17.36 -29.59 -8.70
CA GLY A 256 -15.95 -29.89 -8.98
C GLY A 256 -15.61 -29.95 -10.48
N LEU A 257 -16.61 -30.05 -11.35
CA LEU A 257 -16.38 -30.27 -12.78
C LEU A 257 -15.87 -29.00 -13.46
N PRO A 258 -15.01 -29.10 -14.49
CA PRO A 258 -14.61 -27.96 -15.32
C PRO A 258 -15.72 -27.57 -16.32
N GLY A 259 -15.62 -26.37 -16.92
CA GLY A 259 -16.51 -25.95 -18.02
C GLY A 259 -17.80 -25.22 -17.58
N PRO A 260 -18.81 -25.07 -18.45
CA PRO A 260 -20.05 -24.38 -18.11
C PRO A 260 -20.87 -25.12 -17.05
N LEU A 261 -21.35 -24.41 -16.01
CA LEU A 261 -22.10 -25.01 -14.90
C LEU A 261 -23.36 -25.75 -15.37
N VAL A 262 -24.08 -25.19 -16.34
CA VAL A 262 -25.30 -25.82 -16.88
C VAL A 262 -25.01 -27.20 -17.43
N VAL A 263 -23.89 -27.36 -18.15
CA VAL A 263 -23.48 -28.65 -18.71
C VAL A 263 -23.15 -29.63 -17.58
N ALA A 264 -22.40 -29.17 -16.57
CA ALA A 264 -22.06 -29.99 -15.41
C ALA A 264 -23.29 -30.45 -14.62
N LEU A 265 -24.28 -29.58 -14.44
CA LEU A 265 -25.54 -29.91 -13.76
C LEU A 265 -26.41 -30.87 -14.59
N CYS A 266 -26.50 -30.68 -15.91
CA CYS A 266 -27.22 -31.62 -16.78
C CYS A 266 -26.59 -33.01 -16.75
N GLN A 267 -25.26 -33.10 -16.82
CA GLN A 267 -24.55 -34.39 -16.73
C GLN A 267 -24.78 -35.08 -15.39
N ALA A 268 -24.71 -34.34 -14.27
CA ALA A 268 -24.97 -34.90 -12.96
C ALA A 268 -26.42 -35.39 -12.82
N PHE A 269 -27.37 -34.66 -13.39
CA PHE A 269 -28.78 -35.07 -13.43
C PHE A 269 -29.00 -36.34 -14.26
N GLU A 270 -28.44 -36.41 -15.47
CA GLU A 270 -28.53 -37.59 -16.35
C GLU A 270 -27.95 -38.85 -15.68
N ASN A 271 -26.81 -38.71 -15.00
CA ASN A 271 -26.20 -39.79 -14.24
C ASN A 271 -27.12 -40.24 -13.09
N SER A 272 -27.70 -39.30 -12.34
CA SER A 272 -28.60 -39.65 -11.24
C SER A 272 -29.87 -40.40 -11.69
N ILE A 273 -30.34 -40.16 -12.92
CA ILE A 273 -31.46 -40.92 -13.51
C ILE A 273 -30.98 -42.32 -13.93
N SER A 274 -29.82 -42.41 -14.56
CA SER A 274 -29.29 -43.69 -15.04
C SER A 274 -29.00 -44.65 -13.88
N ASP A 275 -28.45 -44.15 -12.79
CA ASP A 275 -28.19 -44.93 -11.57
C ASP A 275 -29.49 -45.47 -10.94
N LEU A 276 -30.60 -44.72 -11.04
CA LEU A 276 -31.93 -45.18 -10.59
C LEU A 276 -32.54 -46.25 -11.51
N GLU A 277 -32.18 -46.28 -12.78
CA GLU A 277 -32.62 -47.31 -13.73
C GLU A 277 -31.82 -48.62 -13.62
N GLU A 278 -30.56 -48.57 -13.15
CA GLU A 278 -29.73 -49.75 -12.90
C GLU A 278 -30.03 -50.46 -11.57
N ASP A 279 -30.59 -49.75 -10.58
CA ASP A 279 -31.01 -50.29 -9.27
C ASP A 279 -32.42 -50.93 -9.28
N HIS A 280 -33.06 -51.05 -10.45
CA HIS A 280 -34.38 -51.67 -10.66
C HIS A 280 -34.33 -52.92 -11.56
#